data_AF-A0A931B4K9-F1
#
_entry.id   AF-A0A931B4K9-F1
#
_cell.length_a   1.000
_cell.length_b   1.000
_cell.length_c   1.000
_cell.angle_alpha   90.00
_cell.angle_beta   90.00
_cell.angle_gamma   90.00
#
_symmetry.space_group_name_H-M   'P 1'
#
loop_
_entity.id
_entity.type
_entity.pdbx_description
1 polymer ?
#
loop_
_entity_poly.entity_id
_entity_poly.type
_entity_poly.pdbx_seq_one_letter_code
_entity_poly.pdbx_strand_id
1 'polypeptide(L)'
;MMTTIPTDAARLRAAVDFVREQDSAALLPLLLPGLDGLELRALADRCRFSHAAVLVFPPTLAALRADLTACGLDGDVAEHPSVVVRDRLAARHGRDAAELDVRILRPPVPGPEGEPRCVEVFALAVPPGSERLAEIAAHERLRQHEAHLAFEVPRPDPLVLRGMRALFARHGAVADGGGYNPHEDGTVFYFTAPSDAKADYLRVELYVHGDHRDVLAAHLAEQSANRPAETLLRLLTGAWTTQALSTFAELSVPDAMDTEVAVAVDVLARAVGAHPESLARLLRYLATLNVVAGTRDGFRLTGVGALLRAESRMSMRPLALMYGGPFYRSFGELGHTVRTGKVAFDHLFGAHHFDHFARDPELAELFDRSMAASARMFEPLVAHPVVTAAAGAAGAAGAAGDNGDTGNTGAPRTVVDVAGGNGELLGRILTAHPRLHGVLLERPHVVEAARRALDAAGCGVRCRYQVGDFADVPAGGDVYVLSRVLHDWDDDRCRAILRNCARAMPPHADLLVVERVLPTDGSPSLATAWDLHMMCNVGGRERTADHYARLFADAGLALVDRSPLPLDGSVLHARKAAGA
;
A
#
# COMPACT_ATOMS: atom_id res chain seq x y z
N MET A 1 -14.20 -52.39 4.65
CA MET A 1 -15.61 -51.97 4.77
C MET A 1 -15.84 -50.85 3.78
N MET A 2 -16.65 -51.05 2.74
CA MET A 2 -17.02 -49.97 1.82
C MET A 2 -17.93 -49.01 2.58
N THR A 3 -17.40 -47.86 3.00
CA THR A 3 -18.21 -46.74 3.50
C THR A 3 -19.09 -46.28 2.35
N THR A 4 -20.39 -46.60 2.42
CA THR A 4 -21.38 -46.15 1.45
C THR A 4 -21.44 -44.62 1.51
N ILE A 5 -21.17 -43.95 0.38
CA ILE A 5 -21.30 -42.50 0.27
C ILE A 5 -22.76 -42.12 0.63
N PRO A 6 -22.99 -41.24 1.61
CA PRO A 6 -24.34 -40.85 2.01
C PRO A 6 -25.12 -40.27 0.82
N THR A 7 -26.40 -40.62 0.70
CA THR A 7 -27.28 -40.04 -0.32
C THR A 7 -27.53 -38.55 -0.02
N ASP A 8 -27.93 -37.78 -1.03
CA ASP A 8 -28.21 -36.35 -0.83
C ASP A 8 -29.33 -36.10 0.18
N ALA A 9 -30.38 -36.93 0.18
CA ALA A 9 -31.44 -36.87 1.19
C ALA A 9 -30.91 -37.17 2.61
N ALA A 10 -29.95 -38.07 2.76
CA ALA A 10 -29.32 -38.34 4.05
C ALA A 10 -28.44 -37.17 4.51
N ARG A 11 -27.68 -36.56 3.60
CA ARG A 11 -26.85 -35.37 3.87
C ARG A 11 -27.70 -34.16 4.23
N LEU A 12 -28.79 -33.95 3.51
CA LEU A 12 -29.76 -32.91 3.80
C LEU A 12 -30.37 -33.11 5.19
N ARG A 13 -30.83 -34.32 5.52
CA ARG A 13 -31.37 -34.64 6.85
C ARG A 13 -30.34 -34.39 7.95
N ALA A 14 -29.10 -34.84 7.76
CA ALA A 14 -28.01 -34.60 8.70
C ALA A 14 -27.74 -33.09 8.88
N ALA A 15 -27.77 -32.29 7.82
CA ALA A 15 -27.63 -30.84 7.91
C ALA A 15 -28.81 -30.18 8.66
N VAL A 16 -30.04 -30.64 8.46
CA VAL A 16 -31.22 -30.15 9.20
C VAL A 16 -31.08 -30.45 10.68
N ASP A 17 -30.78 -31.70 11.03
CA ASP A 17 -30.62 -32.13 12.42
C ASP A 17 -29.46 -31.36 13.08
N PHE A 18 -28.34 -31.19 12.37
CA PHE A 18 -27.24 -30.35 12.82
C PHE A 18 -27.67 -28.89 13.05
N VAL A 19 -28.37 -28.25 12.11
CA VAL A 19 -28.78 -26.85 12.28
C VAL A 19 -29.75 -26.67 13.46
N ARG A 20 -30.59 -27.67 13.74
CA ARG A 20 -31.54 -27.64 14.87
C ARG A 20 -30.88 -27.79 16.24
N GLU A 21 -29.80 -28.57 16.34
CA GLU A 21 -29.24 -28.97 17.63
C GLU A 21 -28.05 -28.12 18.09
N GLN A 22 -27.34 -27.50 17.15
CA GLN A 22 -26.05 -26.90 17.47
C GLN A 22 -26.16 -25.49 18.09
N ASP A 23 -25.14 -25.09 18.85
CA ASP A 23 -25.02 -23.76 19.42
C ASP A 23 -23.74 -23.06 18.93
N SER A 24 -23.79 -21.73 18.79
CA SER A 24 -22.67 -20.94 18.27
C SER A 24 -21.42 -21.09 19.15
N ALA A 25 -21.58 -21.01 20.48
CA ALA A 25 -20.46 -21.11 21.42
C ALA A 25 -19.94 -22.54 21.54
N ALA A 26 -20.77 -23.55 21.27
CA ALA A 26 -20.36 -24.95 21.20
C ALA A 26 -19.60 -25.29 19.91
N LEU A 27 -19.98 -24.68 18.77
CA LEU A 27 -19.37 -24.96 17.46
C LEU A 27 -17.98 -24.34 17.29
N LEU A 28 -17.78 -23.11 17.78
CA LEU A 28 -16.52 -22.38 17.56
C LEU A 28 -15.28 -23.16 18.05
N PRO A 29 -15.25 -23.79 19.24
CA PRO A 29 -14.10 -24.62 19.69
C PRO A 29 -13.91 -25.92 18.90
N LEU A 30 -14.97 -26.44 18.26
CA LEU A 30 -14.87 -27.62 17.39
C LEU A 30 -14.24 -27.27 16.05
N LEU A 31 -14.54 -26.07 15.53
CA LEU A 31 -13.95 -25.53 14.31
C LEU A 31 -12.54 -24.98 14.51
N LEU A 32 -12.26 -24.43 15.69
CA LEU A 32 -11.00 -23.76 16.03
C LEU A 32 -10.42 -24.42 17.29
N PRO A 33 -9.66 -25.53 17.14
CA PRO A 33 -9.03 -26.23 18.26
C PRO A 33 -8.18 -25.30 19.12
N GLY A 34 -8.39 -25.36 20.43
CA GLY A 34 -7.69 -24.50 21.40
C GLY A 34 -8.36 -23.15 21.66
N LEU A 35 -9.48 -22.85 21.00
CA LEU A 35 -10.28 -21.66 21.31
C LEU A 35 -11.06 -21.85 22.62
N ASP A 36 -10.67 -21.10 23.65
CA ASP A 36 -11.33 -21.13 24.96
C ASP A 36 -11.37 -19.74 25.65
N GLY A 37 -11.86 -19.72 26.89
CA GLY A 37 -11.71 -18.59 27.79
C GLY A 37 -12.29 -17.27 27.29
N LEU A 38 -11.47 -16.21 27.28
CA LEU A 38 -11.89 -14.86 26.86
C LEU A 38 -12.09 -14.75 25.33
N GLU A 39 -11.38 -15.56 24.57
CA GLU A 39 -11.36 -15.48 23.11
C GLU A 39 -12.60 -16.14 22.52
N LEU A 40 -12.99 -17.29 23.08
CA LEU A 40 -14.27 -17.92 22.77
C LEU A 40 -15.43 -16.97 23.05
N ARG A 41 -15.45 -16.35 24.25
CA ARG A 41 -16.46 -15.34 24.60
C ARG A 41 -16.46 -14.18 23.61
N ALA A 42 -15.28 -13.66 23.27
CA ALA A 42 -15.17 -12.55 22.33
C ALA A 42 -15.76 -12.88 20.94
N LEU A 43 -15.57 -14.10 20.43
CA LEU A 43 -16.15 -14.55 19.16
C LEU A 43 -17.65 -14.85 19.27
N ALA A 44 -18.07 -15.59 20.31
CA ALA A 44 -19.47 -15.95 20.53
C ALA A 44 -20.38 -14.72 20.74
N ASP A 45 -19.86 -13.64 21.35
CA ASP A 45 -20.59 -12.38 21.52
C ASP A 45 -20.75 -11.57 20.21
N ARG A 46 -19.95 -11.89 19.18
CA ARG A 46 -19.82 -11.11 17.94
C ARG A 46 -20.38 -11.81 16.72
N CYS A 47 -20.59 -13.11 16.78
CA CYS A 47 -21.16 -13.86 15.68
C CYS A 47 -22.14 -14.92 16.16
N ARG A 48 -23.08 -15.27 15.31
CA ARG A 48 -24.08 -16.31 15.56
C ARG A 48 -24.06 -17.31 14.42
N PHE A 49 -24.16 -18.59 14.74
CA PHE A 49 -24.35 -19.64 13.77
C PHE A 49 -25.66 -19.40 13.01
N SER A 50 -25.55 -19.28 11.69
CA SER A 50 -26.65 -18.90 10.78
C SER A 50 -27.16 -20.10 10.01
N HIS A 51 -26.26 -20.86 9.38
CA HIS A 51 -26.62 -21.99 8.56
C HIS A 51 -25.48 -23.00 8.36
N ALA A 52 -25.86 -24.22 8.03
CA ALA A 52 -24.97 -25.19 7.41
C ALA A 52 -25.33 -25.31 5.93
N ALA A 53 -24.32 -25.31 5.06
CA ALA A 53 -24.50 -25.41 3.63
C ALA A 53 -24.19 -26.82 3.11
N VAL A 54 -24.94 -27.26 2.11
CA VAL A 54 -24.75 -28.54 1.43
C VAL A 54 -24.96 -28.41 -0.08
N LEU A 55 -24.07 -29.01 -0.87
CA LEU A 55 -24.27 -29.20 -2.31
C LEU A 55 -24.88 -30.57 -2.59
N VAL A 56 -26.02 -30.60 -3.27
CA VAL A 56 -26.80 -31.81 -3.63
C VAL A 56 -27.05 -31.89 -5.14
N PHE A 57 -27.36 -33.10 -5.61
CA PHE A 57 -27.45 -33.46 -7.02
C PHE A 57 -28.74 -34.23 -7.33
N PRO A 58 -29.90 -33.56 -7.26
CA PRO A 58 -31.20 -34.17 -7.52
C PRO A 58 -31.38 -34.46 -9.02
N PRO A 59 -32.24 -35.42 -9.43
CA PRO A 59 -32.51 -35.65 -10.85
C PRO A 59 -33.25 -34.47 -11.51
N THR A 60 -34.08 -33.76 -10.73
CA THR A 60 -34.77 -32.52 -11.12
C THR A 60 -34.96 -31.64 -9.90
N LEU A 61 -35.20 -30.33 -10.07
CA LEU A 61 -35.54 -29.44 -8.95
C LEU A 61 -36.87 -29.83 -8.28
N ALA A 62 -37.83 -30.38 -9.02
CA ALA A 62 -39.06 -30.92 -8.44
C ALA A 62 -38.79 -32.09 -7.48
N ALA A 63 -37.83 -32.97 -7.81
CA ALA A 63 -37.41 -34.03 -6.92
C ALA A 63 -36.73 -33.47 -5.66
N LEU A 64 -35.92 -32.41 -5.79
CA LEU A 64 -35.34 -31.72 -4.63
C LEU A 64 -36.41 -31.16 -3.69
N ARG A 65 -37.46 -30.54 -4.22
CA ARG A 65 -38.56 -30.01 -3.39
C ARG A 65 -39.25 -31.11 -2.59
N ALA A 66 -39.45 -32.29 -3.19
CA ALA A 66 -39.97 -33.45 -2.49
C ALA A 66 -39.01 -33.94 -1.39
N ASP A 67 -37.69 -33.96 -1.66
CA ASP A 67 -36.67 -34.33 -0.67
C ASP A 67 -36.61 -33.33 0.50
N LEU A 68 -36.72 -32.03 0.23
CA LEU A 68 -36.84 -30.97 1.26
C LEU A 68 -38.03 -31.24 2.19
N THR A 69 -39.21 -31.49 1.62
CA THR A 69 -40.42 -31.83 2.40
C THR A 69 -40.23 -33.11 3.20
N ALA A 70 -39.59 -34.14 2.65
CA ALA A 70 -39.30 -35.39 3.36
C ALA A 70 -38.26 -35.23 4.50
N CYS A 71 -37.48 -34.15 4.47
CA CYS A 71 -36.58 -33.74 5.55
C CYS A 71 -37.23 -32.75 6.54
N GLY A 72 -38.52 -32.44 6.37
CA GLY A 72 -39.25 -31.53 7.25
C GLY A 72 -38.91 -30.05 7.02
N LEU A 73 -38.52 -29.71 5.79
CA LEU A 73 -38.27 -28.35 5.32
C LEU A 73 -39.39 -27.88 4.39
N ASP A 74 -39.52 -26.57 4.25
CA ASP A 74 -40.42 -25.97 3.26
C ASP A 74 -39.92 -26.28 1.84
N GLY A 75 -40.71 -27.05 1.08
CA GLY A 75 -40.42 -27.43 -0.30
C GLY A 75 -40.72 -26.32 -1.31
N ASP A 76 -41.48 -25.29 -0.92
CA ASP A 76 -41.90 -24.18 -1.80
C ASP A 76 -41.01 -22.94 -1.64
N VAL A 77 -39.83 -23.09 -1.03
CA VAL A 77 -38.87 -22.00 -0.88
C VAL A 77 -38.38 -21.47 -2.23
N ALA A 78 -38.10 -20.17 -2.29
CA ALA A 78 -37.56 -19.51 -3.47
C ALA A 78 -36.15 -20.04 -3.80
N GLU A 79 -35.87 -20.11 -5.10
CA GLU A 79 -34.59 -20.55 -5.65
C GLU A 79 -33.94 -19.43 -6.46
N HIS A 80 -32.62 -19.28 -6.31
CA HIS A 80 -31.84 -18.26 -7.03
C HIS A 80 -30.66 -18.92 -7.75
N PRO A 81 -30.11 -18.32 -8.82
CA PRO A 81 -28.86 -18.80 -9.41
C PRO A 81 -27.68 -18.63 -8.42
N SER A 82 -26.86 -19.66 -8.24
CA SER A 82 -25.62 -19.58 -7.47
C SER A 82 -24.44 -19.35 -8.40
N VAL A 83 -23.99 -18.10 -8.53
CA VAL A 83 -22.86 -17.74 -9.40
C VAL A 83 -21.54 -18.25 -8.83
N VAL A 84 -21.31 -18.10 -7.53
CA VAL A 84 -20.02 -18.45 -6.88
C VAL A 84 -19.76 -19.96 -6.91
N VAL A 85 -20.74 -20.77 -6.51
CA VAL A 85 -20.56 -22.24 -6.49
C VAL A 85 -20.48 -22.79 -7.90
N ARG A 86 -21.27 -22.23 -8.85
CA ARG A 86 -21.17 -22.58 -10.27
C ARG A 86 -19.77 -22.34 -10.82
N ASP A 87 -19.21 -21.16 -10.61
CA ASP A 87 -17.90 -20.80 -11.16
C ASP A 87 -16.78 -21.66 -10.51
N ARG A 88 -16.93 -22.01 -9.22
CA ARG A 88 -15.99 -22.91 -8.52
C ARG A 88 -16.09 -24.36 -9.03
N LEU A 89 -17.29 -24.88 -9.27
CA LEU A 89 -17.47 -26.19 -9.88
C LEU A 89 -16.91 -26.22 -11.31
N ALA A 90 -17.19 -25.18 -12.09
CA ALA A 90 -16.67 -25.04 -13.45
C ALA A 90 -15.14 -25.07 -13.48
N ALA A 91 -14.49 -24.27 -12.62
CA ALA A 91 -13.04 -24.26 -12.50
C ALA A 91 -12.46 -25.60 -12.04
N ARG A 92 -13.05 -26.22 -11.01
CA ARG A 92 -12.56 -27.48 -10.41
C ARG A 92 -12.66 -28.65 -11.38
N HIS A 93 -13.72 -28.69 -12.19
CA HIS A 93 -13.99 -29.79 -13.12
C HIS A 93 -13.63 -29.46 -14.58
N GLY A 94 -13.01 -28.30 -14.83
CA GLY A 94 -12.59 -27.89 -16.17
C GLY A 94 -13.75 -27.74 -17.16
N ARG A 95 -14.87 -27.17 -16.72
CA ARG A 95 -16.11 -26.98 -17.49
C ARG A 95 -16.37 -25.50 -17.76
N ASP A 96 -17.21 -25.21 -18.75
CA ASP A 96 -17.79 -23.90 -18.89
C ASP A 96 -18.85 -23.69 -17.80
N ALA A 97 -18.81 -22.55 -17.11
CA ALA A 97 -19.80 -22.21 -16.10
C ALA A 97 -21.22 -22.14 -16.68
N ALA A 98 -21.38 -21.80 -17.96
CA ALA A 98 -22.67 -21.79 -18.64
C ALA A 98 -23.32 -23.18 -18.76
N GLU A 99 -22.53 -24.25 -18.63
CA GLU A 99 -23.03 -25.65 -18.66
C GLU A 99 -23.57 -26.12 -17.31
N LEU A 100 -23.37 -25.35 -16.24
CA LEU A 100 -23.73 -25.73 -14.87
C LEU A 100 -24.85 -24.82 -14.35
N ASP A 101 -26.07 -25.32 -14.30
CA ASP A 101 -27.20 -24.62 -13.66
C ASP A 101 -27.26 -24.95 -12.16
N VAL A 102 -26.46 -24.23 -11.38
CA VAL A 102 -26.44 -24.35 -9.92
C VAL A 102 -27.45 -23.38 -9.31
N ARG A 103 -28.39 -23.92 -8.54
CA ARG A 103 -29.41 -23.16 -7.80
C ARG A 103 -29.06 -23.10 -6.31
N ILE A 104 -29.48 -22.05 -5.62
CA ILE A 104 -29.39 -21.91 -4.16
C ILE A 104 -30.79 -21.78 -3.58
N LEU A 105 -31.05 -22.53 -2.51
CA LEU A 105 -32.28 -22.51 -1.71
C LEU A 105 -31.91 -22.36 -0.24
N ARG A 106 -32.67 -21.57 0.53
CA ARG A 106 -32.44 -21.35 1.97
C ARG A 106 -33.69 -21.65 2.80
N PRO A 107 -34.16 -22.91 2.85
CA PRO A 107 -35.29 -23.29 3.69
C PRO A 107 -35.02 -22.97 5.17
N PRO A 108 -35.97 -22.31 5.87
CA PRO A 108 -35.79 -21.93 7.27
C PRO A 108 -35.80 -23.16 8.18
N VAL A 109 -34.97 -23.12 9.21
CA VAL A 109 -34.88 -24.12 10.27
C VAL A 109 -34.75 -23.36 11.59
N PRO A 110 -35.74 -23.40 12.50
CA PRO A 110 -35.61 -22.74 13.79
C PRO A 110 -34.51 -23.43 14.62
N GLY A 111 -33.67 -22.63 15.26
CA GLY A 111 -32.69 -23.13 16.23
C GLY A 111 -33.32 -23.58 17.55
N PRO A 112 -32.51 -24.06 18.51
CA PRO A 112 -32.99 -24.56 19.81
C PRO A 112 -33.85 -23.56 20.59
N GLU A 113 -33.58 -22.26 20.46
CA GLU A 113 -34.27 -21.17 21.15
C GLU A 113 -35.25 -20.42 20.25
N GLY A 114 -35.52 -20.95 19.04
CA GLY A 114 -36.40 -20.34 18.05
C GLY A 114 -35.76 -19.22 17.23
N GLU A 115 -34.44 -19.07 17.29
CA GLU A 115 -33.69 -18.13 16.48
C GLU A 115 -33.75 -18.50 14.98
N PRO A 116 -33.74 -17.51 14.07
CA PRO A 116 -33.83 -17.78 12.64
C PRO A 116 -32.50 -18.36 12.13
N ARG A 117 -32.56 -19.62 11.70
CA ARG A 117 -31.47 -20.29 10.96
C ARG A 117 -32.02 -20.87 9.66
N CYS A 118 -31.13 -21.35 8.80
CA CYS A 118 -31.53 -22.09 7.62
C CYS A 118 -30.55 -23.23 7.32
N VAL A 119 -30.94 -24.12 6.43
CA VAL A 119 -29.98 -24.96 5.69
C VAL A 119 -29.80 -24.30 4.34
N GLU A 120 -28.56 -24.04 3.94
CA GLU A 120 -28.28 -23.52 2.61
C GLU A 120 -28.04 -24.69 1.65
N VAL A 121 -28.89 -24.82 0.63
CA VAL A 121 -28.85 -25.94 -0.30
C VAL A 121 -28.41 -25.42 -1.66
N PHE A 122 -27.20 -25.79 -2.08
CA PHE A 122 -26.79 -25.67 -3.46
C PHE A 122 -27.25 -26.91 -4.23
N ALA A 123 -27.88 -26.72 -5.38
CA ALA A 123 -28.44 -27.81 -6.18
C ALA A 123 -27.94 -27.73 -7.62
N LEU A 124 -27.30 -28.80 -8.09
CA LEU A 124 -27.00 -29.02 -9.50
C LEU A 124 -27.84 -30.21 -9.98
N ALA A 125 -28.82 -29.97 -10.83
CA ALA A 125 -29.68 -31.05 -11.33
C ALA A 125 -28.87 -32.03 -12.21
N VAL A 126 -29.05 -33.34 -11.99
CA VAL A 126 -28.37 -34.40 -12.73
C VAL A 126 -29.42 -35.34 -13.35
N PRO A 127 -29.99 -34.99 -14.51
CA PRO A 127 -30.99 -35.81 -15.18
C PRO A 127 -30.44 -37.22 -15.50
N PRO A 128 -31.27 -38.28 -15.44
CA PRO A 128 -30.86 -39.62 -15.84
C PRO A 128 -30.20 -39.63 -17.23
N GLY A 129 -29.06 -40.30 -17.37
CA GLY A 129 -28.28 -40.33 -18.61
C GLY A 129 -27.23 -39.22 -18.76
N SER A 130 -27.10 -38.30 -17.80
CA SER A 130 -26.09 -37.23 -17.81
C SER A 130 -24.76 -37.69 -17.21
N GLU A 131 -24.02 -38.55 -17.92
CA GLU A 131 -22.76 -39.17 -17.42
C GLU A 131 -21.76 -38.12 -16.88
N ARG A 132 -21.56 -37.02 -17.61
CA ARG A 132 -20.63 -35.94 -17.22
C ARG A 132 -21.01 -35.24 -15.91
N LEU A 133 -22.31 -35.04 -15.67
CA LEU A 133 -22.80 -34.42 -14.44
C LEU A 133 -22.79 -35.43 -13.28
N ALA A 134 -22.97 -36.71 -13.58
CA ALA A 134 -22.86 -37.79 -12.59
C ALA A 134 -21.44 -37.93 -12.05
N GLU A 135 -20.41 -37.73 -12.88
CA GLU A 135 -19.01 -37.68 -12.45
C GLU A 135 -18.75 -36.54 -11.45
N ILE A 136 -19.22 -35.33 -11.77
CA ILE A 136 -19.15 -34.16 -10.87
C ILE A 136 -19.86 -34.49 -9.56
N ALA A 137 -21.09 -35.00 -9.62
CA ALA A 137 -21.89 -35.35 -8.44
C ALA A 137 -21.19 -36.39 -7.56
N ALA A 138 -20.58 -37.41 -8.14
CA ALA A 138 -19.84 -38.43 -7.38
C ALA A 138 -18.61 -37.84 -6.69
N HIS A 139 -17.84 -37.00 -7.39
CA HIS A 139 -16.67 -36.33 -6.82
C HIS A 139 -17.07 -35.40 -5.66
N GLU A 140 -18.07 -34.55 -5.86
CA GLU A 140 -18.49 -33.55 -4.88
C GLU A 140 -19.20 -34.17 -3.68
N ARG A 141 -19.96 -35.27 -3.83
CA ARG A 141 -20.51 -36.00 -2.68
C ARG A 141 -19.42 -36.58 -1.79
N LEU A 142 -18.32 -37.05 -2.41
CA LEU A 142 -17.19 -37.63 -1.69
C LEU A 142 -16.34 -36.55 -0.99
N ARG A 143 -16.11 -35.41 -1.67
CA ARG A 143 -15.18 -34.37 -1.19
C ARG A 143 -15.83 -33.26 -0.39
N GLN A 144 -17.13 -33.02 -0.60
CA GLN A 144 -17.93 -32.02 0.10
C GLN A 144 -17.32 -30.61 0.11
N HIS A 145 -16.69 -30.19 -1.00
CA HIS A 145 -15.95 -28.92 -1.08
C HIS A 145 -16.79 -27.66 -0.81
N GLU A 146 -18.10 -27.76 -0.99
CA GLU A 146 -19.05 -26.67 -0.76
C GLU A 146 -19.75 -26.74 0.60
N ALA A 147 -19.56 -27.82 1.35
CA ALA A 147 -20.12 -27.94 2.68
C ALA A 147 -19.39 -27.01 3.65
N HIS A 148 -20.12 -26.12 4.33
CA HIS A 148 -19.54 -25.16 5.24
C HIS A 148 -20.51 -24.76 6.36
N LEU A 149 -19.98 -24.21 7.44
CA LEU A 149 -20.76 -23.58 8.51
C LEU A 149 -20.62 -22.07 8.43
N ALA A 150 -21.75 -21.37 8.43
CA ALA A 150 -21.76 -19.92 8.35
C ALA A 150 -22.10 -19.28 9.70
N PHE A 151 -21.33 -18.26 10.04
CA PHE A 151 -21.57 -17.40 11.19
C PHE A 151 -21.85 -16.00 10.70
N GLU A 152 -23.02 -15.50 11.04
CA GLU A 152 -23.41 -14.12 10.78
C GLU A 152 -22.80 -13.20 11.83
N VAL A 153 -22.29 -12.05 11.40
CA VAL A 153 -21.77 -10.98 12.27
C VAL A 153 -22.79 -9.82 12.30
N PRO A 154 -23.68 -9.76 13.31
CA PRO A 154 -24.79 -8.81 13.31
C PRO A 154 -24.40 -7.34 13.47
N ARG A 155 -23.25 -7.05 14.08
CA ARG A 155 -22.75 -5.68 14.30
C ARG A 155 -21.33 -5.57 13.75
N PRO A 156 -21.18 -5.48 12.42
CA PRO A 156 -19.87 -5.45 11.82
C PRO A 156 -19.24 -4.07 11.92
N ASP A 157 -17.95 -4.07 12.21
CA ASP A 157 -17.06 -2.91 12.17
C ASP A 157 -15.69 -3.40 11.66
N PRO A 158 -14.93 -2.60 10.88
CA PRO A 158 -13.65 -3.04 10.33
C PRO A 158 -12.63 -3.55 11.37
N LEU A 159 -12.58 -2.97 12.57
CA LEU A 159 -11.70 -3.43 13.64
C LEU A 159 -12.17 -4.78 14.20
N VAL A 160 -13.48 -4.96 14.35
CA VAL A 160 -14.07 -6.23 14.77
C VAL A 160 -13.74 -7.34 13.76
N LEU A 161 -13.96 -7.08 12.47
CA LEU A 161 -13.69 -8.07 11.41
C LEU A 161 -12.21 -8.43 11.31
N ARG A 162 -11.30 -7.44 11.43
CA ARG A 162 -9.85 -7.69 11.49
C ARG A 162 -9.48 -8.52 12.72
N GLY A 163 -10.05 -8.22 13.88
CA GLY A 163 -9.85 -8.98 15.11
C GLY A 163 -10.32 -10.43 14.98
N MET A 164 -11.52 -10.66 14.44
CA MET A 164 -12.06 -12.00 14.20
C MET A 164 -11.17 -12.79 13.24
N ARG A 165 -10.75 -12.19 12.13
CA ARG A 165 -9.80 -12.81 11.18
C ARG A 165 -8.49 -13.22 11.86
N ALA A 166 -7.93 -12.33 12.68
CA ALA A 166 -6.69 -12.62 13.42
C ALA A 166 -6.88 -13.76 14.44
N LEU A 167 -8.03 -13.83 15.12
CA LEU A 167 -8.36 -14.92 16.03
C LEU A 167 -8.47 -16.25 15.27
N PHE A 168 -9.18 -16.28 14.14
CA PHE A 168 -9.31 -17.45 13.28
C PHE A 168 -7.94 -17.94 12.81
N ALA A 169 -7.11 -17.04 12.27
CA ALA A 169 -5.76 -17.35 11.80
C ALA A 169 -4.86 -17.90 12.91
N ARG A 170 -4.92 -17.32 14.12
CA ARG A 170 -4.13 -17.79 15.26
C ARG A 170 -4.54 -19.19 15.73
N HIS A 171 -5.81 -19.55 15.57
CA HIS A 171 -6.33 -20.89 15.84
C HIS A 171 -6.31 -21.79 14.59
N GLY A 172 -5.43 -21.48 13.63
CA GLY A 172 -5.08 -22.37 12.52
C GLY A 172 -6.03 -22.33 11.32
N ALA A 173 -7.08 -21.51 11.33
CA ALA A 173 -7.95 -21.35 10.17
C ALA A 173 -7.27 -20.50 9.08
N VAL A 174 -7.44 -20.90 7.82
CA VAL A 174 -6.74 -20.30 6.68
C VAL A 174 -7.74 -19.62 5.76
N ALA A 175 -7.46 -18.37 5.34
CA ALA A 175 -8.30 -17.66 4.38
C ALA A 175 -8.50 -18.47 3.07
N ASP A 176 -9.75 -18.64 2.66
CA ASP A 176 -10.19 -19.48 1.54
C ASP A 176 -11.20 -18.76 0.63
N GLY A 177 -10.91 -17.49 0.36
CA GLY A 177 -11.68 -16.65 -0.57
C GLY A 177 -12.79 -15.86 0.11
N GLY A 178 -13.66 -15.27 -0.70
CA GLY A 178 -14.72 -14.39 -0.21
C GLY A 178 -15.19 -13.46 -1.32
N GLY A 179 -16.18 -12.62 -1.02
CA GLY A 179 -16.79 -11.75 -2.02
C GLY A 179 -17.78 -10.78 -1.40
N TYR A 180 -18.03 -9.67 -2.10
CA TYR A 180 -19.17 -8.79 -1.81
C TYR A 180 -20.27 -9.06 -2.84
N ASN A 181 -21.48 -9.34 -2.36
CA ASN A 181 -22.67 -9.48 -3.17
C ASN A 181 -23.54 -8.22 -3.06
N PRO A 182 -23.60 -7.37 -4.10
CA PRO A 182 -24.40 -6.14 -4.06
C PRO A 182 -25.90 -6.38 -4.03
N HIS A 183 -26.38 -7.59 -4.36
CA HIS A 183 -27.80 -7.93 -4.34
C HIS A 183 -28.32 -8.28 -2.94
N GLU A 184 -27.45 -8.84 -2.10
CA GLU A 184 -27.76 -9.20 -0.71
C GLU A 184 -27.25 -8.16 0.29
N ASP A 185 -26.55 -7.14 -0.21
CA ASP A 185 -25.75 -6.20 0.56
C ASP A 185 -24.96 -6.93 1.65
N GLY A 186 -24.12 -7.88 1.22
CA GLY A 186 -23.41 -8.79 2.11
C GLY A 186 -22.00 -9.08 1.61
N THR A 187 -21.05 -9.10 2.55
CA THR A 187 -19.67 -9.51 2.33
C THR A 187 -19.42 -10.84 3.04
N VAL A 188 -18.87 -11.81 2.32
CA VAL A 188 -18.50 -13.13 2.86
C VAL A 188 -16.99 -13.31 2.93
N PHE A 189 -16.53 -13.92 4.02
CA PHE A 189 -15.13 -14.31 4.23
C PHE A 189 -15.09 -15.82 4.49
N TYR A 190 -14.37 -16.56 3.67
CA TYR A 190 -14.27 -18.01 3.81
C TYR A 190 -12.97 -18.40 4.48
N PHE A 191 -13.03 -19.42 5.32
CA PHE A 191 -11.87 -20.02 5.95
C PHE A 191 -11.91 -21.53 5.78
N THR A 192 -10.76 -22.14 5.55
CA THR A 192 -10.58 -23.58 5.78
C THR A 192 -10.26 -23.78 7.26
N ALA A 193 -10.99 -24.67 7.92
CA ALA A 193 -10.70 -25.08 9.29
C ALA A 193 -9.36 -25.86 9.34
N PRO A 194 -8.63 -25.81 10.47
CA PRO A 194 -7.39 -26.57 10.60
C PRO A 194 -7.64 -28.07 10.54
N SER A 195 -6.60 -28.84 10.17
CA SER A 195 -6.72 -30.29 9.92
C SER A 195 -7.12 -31.12 11.15
N ASP A 196 -6.93 -30.58 12.35
CA ASP A 196 -7.29 -31.18 13.64
C ASP A 196 -8.62 -30.65 14.20
N ALA A 197 -9.39 -29.89 13.39
CA ALA A 197 -10.76 -29.52 13.71
C ALA A 197 -11.61 -30.76 13.99
N LYS A 198 -12.49 -30.65 14.97
CA LYS A 198 -13.37 -31.72 15.46
C LYS A 198 -14.79 -31.64 14.90
N ALA A 199 -15.09 -30.60 14.14
CA ALA A 199 -16.35 -30.47 13.42
C ALA A 199 -16.30 -31.25 12.10
N ASP A 200 -17.44 -31.82 11.70
CA ASP A 200 -17.58 -32.55 10.42
C ASP A 200 -17.53 -31.62 9.18
N TYR A 201 -17.32 -30.32 9.39
CA TYR A 201 -17.22 -29.30 8.35
C TYR A 201 -15.82 -28.71 8.33
N LEU A 202 -15.19 -28.73 7.15
CA LEU A 202 -13.83 -28.25 6.94
C LEU A 202 -13.76 -26.77 6.52
N ARG A 203 -14.90 -26.11 6.34
CA ARG A 203 -14.98 -24.75 5.84
C ARG A 203 -15.94 -23.92 6.67
N VAL A 204 -15.54 -22.68 6.93
CA VAL A 204 -16.28 -21.71 7.73
C VAL A 204 -16.52 -20.46 6.91
N GLU A 205 -17.73 -19.93 6.95
CA GLU A 205 -18.11 -18.65 6.38
C GLU A 205 -18.34 -17.64 7.51
N LEU A 206 -17.76 -16.45 7.39
CA LEU A 206 -18.24 -15.28 8.12
C LEU A 206 -19.08 -14.44 7.15
N TYR A 207 -20.39 -14.41 7.39
CA TYR A 207 -21.32 -13.58 6.63
C TYR A 207 -21.50 -12.24 7.34
N VAL A 208 -21.39 -11.16 6.58
CA VAL A 208 -21.41 -9.81 7.11
C VAL A 208 -22.29 -8.91 6.27
N HIS A 209 -23.28 -8.24 6.86
CA HIS A 209 -24.07 -7.25 6.14
C HIS A 209 -23.26 -5.98 5.83
N GLY A 210 -23.45 -5.44 4.62
CA GLY A 210 -22.79 -4.25 4.09
C GLY A 210 -21.56 -4.55 3.21
N ASP A 211 -21.02 -3.48 2.61
CA ASP A 211 -19.80 -3.50 1.81
C ASP A 211 -18.55 -3.34 2.70
N HIS A 212 -17.85 -4.45 2.94
CA HIS A 212 -16.60 -4.50 3.71
C HIS A 212 -15.41 -4.89 2.81
N ARG A 213 -15.41 -4.42 1.56
CA ARG A 213 -14.37 -4.76 0.58
C ARG A 213 -12.95 -4.35 0.98
N ASP A 214 -12.81 -3.35 1.85
CA ASP A 214 -11.52 -2.94 2.42
C ASP A 214 -10.91 -4.03 3.31
N VAL A 215 -11.72 -4.67 4.16
CA VAL A 215 -11.29 -5.80 5.00
C VAL A 215 -11.14 -7.07 4.17
N LEU A 216 -12.02 -7.27 3.19
CA LEU A 216 -11.97 -8.40 2.25
C LEU A 216 -10.67 -8.41 1.42
N ALA A 217 -10.20 -7.25 0.97
CA ALA A 217 -8.95 -7.14 0.23
C ALA A 217 -7.76 -7.73 1.02
N ALA A 218 -7.68 -7.44 2.33
CA ALA A 218 -6.66 -8.01 3.19
C ALA A 218 -6.83 -9.53 3.39
N HIS A 219 -8.06 -10.03 3.46
CA HIS A 219 -8.34 -11.46 3.57
C HIS A 219 -7.92 -12.24 2.31
N LEU A 220 -8.21 -11.69 1.12
CA LEU A 220 -7.79 -12.26 -0.15
C LEU A 220 -6.27 -12.16 -0.36
N ALA A 221 -5.62 -11.13 0.19
CA ALA A 221 -4.17 -11.00 0.17
C ALA A 221 -3.49 -12.10 1.01
N GLU A 222 -4.03 -12.46 2.17
CA GLU A 222 -3.55 -13.59 2.98
C GLU A 222 -3.68 -14.93 2.23
N GLN A 223 -4.80 -15.15 1.54
CA GLN A 223 -4.97 -16.32 0.68
C GLN A 223 -3.92 -16.35 -0.45
N SER A 224 -3.64 -15.20 -1.06
CA SER A 224 -2.62 -15.08 -2.12
C SER A 224 -1.20 -15.33 -1.58
N ALA A 225 -0.91 -14.90 -0.35
CA ALA A 225 0.35 -15.19 0.32
C ALA A 225 0.55 -16.69 0.58
N ASN A 226 -0.54 -17.45 0.77
CA ASN A 226 -0.53 -18.91 0.87
C ASN A 226 -0.30 -19.63 -0.47
N ARG A 227 -0.04 -18.89 -1.55
CA ARG A 227 0.43 -19.42 -2.85
C ARG A 227 1.83 -18.87 -3.18
N PRO A 228 2.90 -19.49 -2.64
CA PRO A 228 4.26 -18.94 -2.73
C PRO A 228 4.74 -18.67 -4.16
N ALA A 229 4.40 -19.55 -5.11
CA ALA A 229 4.79 -19.39 -6.52
C ALA A 229 4.12 -18.18 -7.18
N GLU A 230 2.83 -17.94 -6.94
CA GLU A 230 2.09 -16.78 -7.47
C GLU A 230 2.61 -15.47 -6.85
N THR A 231 2.89 -15.49 -5.55
CA THR A 231 3.47 -14.35 -4.85
C THR A 231 4.87 -14.03 -5.37
N LEU A 232 5.75 -15.03 -5.52
CA LEU A 232 7.09 -14.83 -6.07
C LEU A 232 7.04 -14.30 -7.50
N LEU A 233 6.17 -14.87 -8.35
CA LEU A 233 6.00 -14.39 -9.72
C LEU A 233 5.58 -12.91 -9.75
N ARG A 234 4.58 -12.53 -8.94
CA ARG A 234 4.16 -11.12 -8.81
C ARG A 234 5.33 -10.22 -8.43
N LEU A 235 6.15 -10.60 -7.44
CA LEU A 235 7.31 -9.83 -7.01
C LEU A 235 8.36 -9.70 -8.13
N LEU A 236 8.70 -10.80 -8.82
CA LEU A 236 9.66 -10.80 -9.93
C LEU A 236 9.22 -9.90 -11.09
N THR A 237 7.91 -9.86 -11.35
CA THR A 237 7.35 -9.07 -12.46
C THR A 237 7.15 -7.59 -12.16
N GLY A 238 7.45 -7.13 -10.93
CA GLY A 238 7.34 -5.72 -10.56
C GLY A 238 8.16 -4.77 -11.45
N ALA A 239 9.27 -5.25 -12.02
CA ALA A 239 10.11 -4.49 -12.94
C ALA A 239 9.35 -4.07 -14.22
N TRP A 240 8.39 -4.89 -14.67
CA TRP A 240 7.54 -4.58 -15.82
C TRP A 240 6.64 -3.39 -15.53
N THR A 241 6.13 -3.25 -14.29
CA THR A 241 5.35 -2.09 -13.86
C THR A 241 6.16 -0.81 -13.98
N THR A 242 7.39 -0.80 -13.47
CA THR A 242 8.26 0.39 -13.54
C THR A 242 8.53 0.81 -14.97
N GLN A 243 8.87 -0.15 -15.85
CA GLN A 243 9.09 0.13 -17.26
C GLN A 243 7.82 0.57 -18.01
N ALA A 244 6.67 -0.04 -17.72
CA ALA A 244 5.39 0.33 -18.32
C ALA A 244 5.00 1.78 -17.97
N LEU A 245 5.15 2.17 -16.69
CA LEU A 245 4.90 3.55 -16.25
C LEU A 245 5.88 4.54 -16.88
N SER A 246 7.16 4.17 -16.95
CA SER A 246 8.20 5.00 -17.57
C SER A 246 7.96 5.19 -19.06
N THR A 247 7.67 4.12 -19.81
CA THR A 247 7.32 4.18 -21.24
C THR A 247 6.07 5.02 -21.48
N PHE A 248 5.03 4.86 -20.65
CA PHE A 248 3.81 5.65 -20.73
C PHE A 248 4.10 7.14 -20.57
N ALA A 249 4.96 7.51 -19.62
CA ALA A 249 5.39 8.88 -19.37
C ALA A 249 6.36 9.43 -20.42
N GLU A 250 7.29 8.60 -20.92
CA GLU A 250 8.28 8.95 -21.94
C GLU A 250 7.61 9.28 -23.27
N LEU A 251 6.68 8.44 -23.70
CA LEU A 251 5.88 8.64 -24.92
C LEU A 251 4.84 9.76 -24.78
N SER A 252 4.75 10.46 -23.64
CA SER A 252 3.79 11.54 -23.42
C SER A 252 2.32 11.12 -23.59
N VAL A 253 1.99 9.84 -23.40
CA VAL A 253 0.61 9.34 -23.50
C VAL A 253 -0.33 10.01 -22.48
N PRO A 254 0.06 10.26 -21.21
CA PRO A 254 -0.79 11.01 -20.27
C PRO A 254 -1.21 12.38 -20.79
N ASP A 255 -0.35 13.06 -21.56
CA ASP A 255 -0.63 14.41 -22.05
C ASP A 255 -1.73 14.38 -23.13
N ALA A 256 -1.85 13.27 -23.87
CA ALA A 256 -2.85 13.05 -24.91
C ALA A 256 -4.20 12.47 -24.42
N MET A 257 -4.33 12.16 -23.13
CA MET A 257 -5.52 11.53 -22.54
C MET A 257 -6.28 12.49 -21.62
N ASP A 258 -7.59 12.27 -21.41
CA ASP A 258 -8.42 13.03 -20.47
C ASP A 258 -8.78 12.20 -19.22
N THR A 259 -9.19 12.83 -18.11
CA THR A 259 -9.61 12.11 -16.88
C THR A 259 -11.07 11.70 -16.89
N GLU A 260 -11.91 12.47 -17.59
CA GLU A 260 -13.35 12.27 -17.70
C GLU A 260 -13.72 11.54 -18.99
N VAL A 261 -13.09 11.93 -20.11
CA VAL A 261 -13.46 11.45 -21.45
C VAL A 261 -12.51 10.35 -21.93
N ALA A 262 -13.07 9.23 -22.37
CA ALA A 262 -12.30 8.16 -22.99
C ALA A 262 -11.83 8.55 -24.39
N VAL A 263 -10.57 8.25 -24.70
CA VAL A 263 -9.95 8.49 -26.01
C VAL A 263 -9.65 7.17 -26.70
N ALA A 264 -10.05 7.04 -27.96
CA ALA A 264 -9.80 5.86 -28.76
C ALA A 264 -8.29 5.62 -28.95
N VAL A 265 -7.86 4.35 -28.91
CA VAL A 265 -6.42 3.99 -28.96
C VAL A 265 -5.75 4.49 -30.24
N ASP A 266 -6.41 4.43 -31.39
CA ASP A 266 -5.82 4.91 -32.66
C ASP A 266 -5.56 6.41 -32.66
N VAL A 267 -6.37 7.18 -31.91
CA VAL A 267 -6.17 8.62 -31.74
C VAL A 267 -4.95 8.86 -30.85
N LEU A 268 -4.84 8.15 -29.71
CA LEU A 268 -3.69 8.23 -28.81
C LEU A 268 -2.40 7.82 -29.51
N ALA A 269 -2.43 6.71 -30.25
CA ALA A 269 -1.30 6.17 -30.98
C ALA A 269 -0.76 7.16 -32.01
N ARG A 270 -1.65 7.81 -32.79
CA ARG A 270 -1.26 8.88 -33.71
C ARG A 270 -0.69 10.11 -33.00
N ALA A 271 -1.29 10.52 -31.88
CA ALA A 271 -0.86 11.70 -31.13
C ALA A 271 0.57 11.56 -30.58
N VAL A 272 0.95 10.34 -30.18
CA VAL A 272 2.26 10.05 -29.56
C VAL A 272 3.23 9.31 -30.47
N GLY A 273 2.88 9.09 -31.73
CA GLY A 273 3.71 8.36 -32.69
C GLY A 273 3.94 6.87 -32.34
N ALA A 274 2.99 6.22 -31.67
CA ALA A 274 3.10 4.82 -31.25
C ALA A 274 2.37 3.85 -32.21
N HIS A 275 2.78 2.58 -32.17
CA HIS A 275 2.05 1.50 -32.83
C HIS A 275 0.73 1.19 -32.08
N PRO A 276 -0.46 1.26 -32.73
CA PRO A 276 -1.75 1.15 -32.03
C PRO A 276 -1.93 -0.11 -31.20
N GLU A 277 -1.60 -1.29 -31.74
CA GLU A 277 -1.79 -2.55 -31.00
C GLU A 277 -0.84 -2.68 -29.80
N SER A 278 0.39 -2.16 -29.92
CA SER A 278 1.37 -2.16 -28.84
C SER A 278 0.92 -1.22 -27.72
N LEU A 279 0.44 -0.02 -28.09
CA LEU A 279 -0.13 0.92 -27.12
C LEU A 279 -1.36 0.33 -26.44
N ALA A 280 -2.24 -0.34 -27.18
CA ALA A 280 -3.41 -1.02 -26.60
C ALA A 280 -3.00 -2.05 -25.53
N ARG A 281 -1.92 -2.82 -25.76
CA ARG A 281 -1.40 -3.80 -24.79
C ARG A 281 -0.87 -3.12 -23.53
N LEU A 282 -0.11 -2.03 -23.69
CA LEU A 282 0.39 -1.24 -22.57
C LEU A 282 -0.77 -0.66 -21.74
N LEU A 283 -1.74 -0.04 -22.40
CA LEU A 283 -2.91 0.56 -21.74
C LEU A 283 -3.77 -0.48 -21.01
N ARG A 284 -3.93 -1.69 -21.58
CA ARG A 284 -4.63 -2.80 -20.89
C ARG A 284 -3.91 -3.20 -19.60
N TYR A 285 -2.58 -3.30 -19.62
CA TYR A 285 -1.81 -3.60 -18.42
C TYR A 285 -1.89 -2.47 -17.39
N LEU A 286 -1.75 -1.22 -17.82
CA LEU A 286 -1.89 -0.06 -16.94
C LEU A 286 -3.32 0.10 -16.38
N ALA A 287 -4.32 -0.43 -17.07
CA ALA A 287 -5.69 -0.48 -16.56
C ALA A 287 -5.83 -1.42 -15.35
N THR A 288 -5.14 -2.57 -15.34
CA THR A 288 -5.15 -3.48 -14.17
C THR A 288 -4.48 -2.86 -12.95
N LEU A 289 -3.65 -1.84 -13.15
CA LEU A 289 -2.96 -1.08 -12.12
C LEU A 289 -3.69 0.23 -11.75
N ASN A 290 -4.89 0.46 -12.28
CA ASN A 290 -5.69 1.67 -12.06
C ASN A 290 -4.96 2.97 -12.45
N VAL A 291 -4.05 2.93 -13.43
CA VAL A 291 -3.39 4.12 -13.99
C VAL A 291 -4.27 4.74 -15.09
N VAL A 292 -4.95 3.89 -15.84
CA VAL A 292 -5.97 4.25 -16.84
C VAL A 292 -7.23 3.43 -16.59
N ALA A 293 -8.38 3.86 -17.11
CA ALA A 293 -9.62 3.10 -17.12
C ALA A 293 -10.03 2.83 -18.57
N GLY A 294 -10.27 1.55 -18.90
CA GLY A 294 -10.81 1.16 -20.20
C GLY A 294 -12.32 1.26 -20.23
N THR A 295 -12.87 1.78 -21.33
CA THR A 295 -14.31 1.79 -21.64
C THR A 295 -14.55 1.12 -22.99
N ARG A 296 -15.81 1.04 -23.42
CA ARG A 296 -16.14 0.58 -24.78
C ARG A 296 -15.55 1.47 -25.87
N ASP A 297 -15.35 2.76 -25.56
CA ASP A 297 -15.00 3.80 -26.52
C ASP A 297 -13.50 4.17 -26.51
N GLY A 298 -12.72 3.60 -25.57
CA GLY A 298 -11.28 3.87 -25.48
C GLY A 298 -10.74 3.81 -24.05
N PHE A 299 -9.78 4.68 -23.74
CA PHE A 299 -9.15 4.77 -22.42
C PHE A 299 -9.16 6.21 -21.91
N ARG A 300 -9.36 6.37 -20.59
CA ARG A 300 -9.19 7.65 -19.88
C ARG A 300 -8.18 7.51 -18.74
N LEU A 301 -7.59 8.60 -18.30
CA LEU A 301 -6.72 8.65 -17.12
C LEU A 301 -7.52 8.48 -15.84
N THR A 302 -6.92 7.81 -14.87
CA THR A 302 -7.37 7.90 -13.48
C THR A 302 -6.62 9.04 -12.78
N GLY A 303 -6.96 9.30 -11.50
CA GLY A 303 -6.18 10.22 -10.67
C GLY A 303 -4.71 9.82 -10.52
N VAL A 304 -4.39 8.51 -10.57
CA VAL A 304 -3.02 8.01 -10.51
C VAL A 304 -2.26 8.32 -11.80
N GLY A 305 -2.85 8.00 -12.96
CA GLY A 305 -2.23 8.29 -14.26
C GLY A 305 -2.07 9.79 -14.52
N ALA A 306 -2.98 10.62 -14.00
CA ALA A 306 -2.90 12.07 -14.14
C ALA A 306 -1.64 12.68 -13.49
N LEU A 307 -1.03 12.02 -12.50
CA LEU A 307 0.25 12.44 -11.92
C LEU A 307 1.41 12.35 -12.91
N LEU A 308 1.27 11.61 -14.02
CA LEU A 308 2.30 11.48 -15.05
C LEU A 308 2.18 12.50 -16.18
N ARG A 309 1.23 13.44 -16.12
CA ARG A 309 1.17 14.58 -17.05
C ARG A 309 2.30 15.56 -16.80
N ALA A 310 2.86 16.16 -17.85
CA ALA A 310 3.95 17.13 -17.75
C ALA A 310 3.55 18.39 -16.96
N GLU A 311 2.40 18.97 -17.29
CA GLU A 311 1.93 20.26 -16.75
C GLU A 311 1.14 20.14 -15.44
N SER A 312 1.18 18.98 -14.79
CA SER A 312 0.58 18.83 -13.47
C SER A 312 1.44 19.53 -12.42
N ARG A 313 0.83 20.37 -11.58
CA ARG A 313 1.50 20.97 -10.40
C ARG A 313 2.14 19.90 -9.49
N MET A 314 1.60 18.68 -9.51
CA MET A 314 2.06 17.54 -8.72
C MET A 314 2.68 16.46 -9.63
N SER A 315 3.28 16.84 -10.76
CA SER A 315 3.82 15.89 -11.73
C SER A 315 4.90 15.00 -11.12
N MET A 316 4.71 13.70 -11.27
CA MET A 316 5.68 12.65 -10.96
C MET A 316 6.33 12.08 -12.24
N ARG A 317 6.09 12.70 -13.40
CA ARG A 317 6.71 12.29 -14.67
C ARG A 317 8.24 12.25 -14.60
N PRO A 318 8.95 13.27 -14.07
CA PRO A 318 10.41 13.22 -13.93
C PRO A 318 10.87 12.00 -13.13
N LEU A 319 10.19 11.71 -12.03
CA LEU A 319 10.49 10.57 -11.18
C LEU A 319 10.31 9.24 -11.93
N ALA A 320 9.25 9.08 -12.71
CA ALA A 320 9.01 7.88 -13.52
C ALA A 320 10.08 7.67 -14.59
N LEU A 321 10.57 8.74 -15.23
CA LEU A 321 11.65 8.68 -16.20
C LEU A 321 12.99 8.32 -15.54
N MET A 322 13.29 8.90 -14.37
CA MET A 322 14.50 8.59 -13.63
C MET A 322 14.52 7.13 -13.13
N TYR A 323 13.39 6.67 -12.58
CA TYR A 323 13.24 5.32 -12.01
C TYR A 323 13.13 4.22 -13.08
N GLY A 324 12.66 4.54 -14.29
CA GLY A 324 12.68 3.63 -15.44
C GLY A 324 13.94 3.74 -16.30
N GLY A 325 14.75 4.79 -16.10
CA GLY A 325 15.95 5.08 -16.88
C GLY A 325 17.24 4.72 -16.13
N PRO A 326 18.09 5.70 -15.75
CA PRO A 326 19.39 5.43 -15.12
C PRO A 326 19.32 4.56 -13.86
N PHE A 327 18.37 4.81 -12.95
CA PHE A 327 18.26 4.02 -11.71
C PHE A 327 17.80 2.60 -11.97
N TYR A 328 16.91 2.38 -12.95
CA TYR A 328 16.53 1.02 -13.35
C TYR A 328 17.74 0.21 -13.83
N ARG A 329 18.57 0.83 -14.69
CA ARG A 329 19.76 0.18 -15.24
C ARG A 329 20.78 -0.14 -14.15
N SER A 330 21.02 0.79 -13.22
CA SER A 330 21.86 0.58 -12.05
C SER A 330 21.36 -0.58 -11.18
N PHE A 331 20.04 -0.67 -10.91
CA PHE A 331 19.45 -1.79 -10.17
C PHE A 331 19.59 -3.14 -10.90
N GLY A 332 19.67 -3.15 -12.23
CA GLY A 332 20.04 -4.33 -13.01
C GLY A 332 21.42 -4.91 -12.64
N GLU A 333 22.32 -4.05 -12.13
CA GLU A 333 23.66 -4.40 -11.68
C GLU A 333 23.77 -4.57 -10.14
N LEU A 334 22.64 -4.63 -9.40
CA LEU A 334 22.64 -4.79 -7.94
C LEU A 334 23.49 -5.98 -7.47
N GLY A 335 23.55 -7.05 -8.26
CA GLY A 335 24.40 -8.21 -7.97
C GLY A 335 25.89 -7.86 -7.88
N HIS A 336 26.39 -6.84 -8.60
CA HIS A 336 27.76 -6.33 -8.46
C HIS A 336 27.98 -5.76 -7.06
N THR A 337 27.07 -4.90 -6.60
CA THR A 337 27.15 -4.26 -5.29
C THR A 337 27.11 -5.28 -4.17
N VAL A 338 26.20 -6.24 -4.21
CA VAL A 338 26.12 -7.30 -3.19
C VAL A 338 27.40 -8.14 -3.15
N ARG A 339 28.01 -8.45 -4.31
CA ARG A 339 29.22 -9.28 -4.38
C ARG A 339 30.49 -8.56 -3.93
N THR A 340 30.57 -7.25 -4.13
CA THR A 340 31.85 -6.51 -4.03
C THR A 340 31.85 -5.41 -2.98
N GLY A 341 30.67 -4.99 -2.51
CA GLY A 341 30.49 -3.78 -1.70
C GLY A 341 30.67 -2.46 -2.47
N LYS A 342 30.88 -2.49 -3.80
CA LYS A 342 31.05 -1.29 -4.63
C LYS A 342 29.74 -0.84 -5.27
N VAL A 343 29.61 0.45 -5.57
CA VAL A 343 28.38 1.06 -6.11
C VAL A 343 28.11 0.56 -7.55
N ALA A 344 26.90 0.06 -7.80
CA ALA A 344 26.50 -0.46 -9.12
C ALA A 344 26.40 0.65 -10.17
N PHE A 345 25.93 1.84 -9.79
CA PHE A 345 25.89 2.98 -10.68
C PHE A 345 27.28 3.35 -11.20
N ASP A 346 28.28 3.46 -10.32
CA ASP A 346 29.66 3.75 -10.69
C ASP A 346 30.25 2.68 -11.61
N HIS A 347 29.94 1.40 -11.33
CA HIS A 347 30.35 0.30 -12.18
C HIS A 347 29.78 0.40 -13.60
N LEU A 348 28.50 0.74 -13.71
CA LEU A 348 27.77 0.80 -14.98
C LEU A 348 28.12 2.05 -15.80
N PHE A 349 28.19 3.21 -15.15
CA PHE A 349 28.35 4.51 -15.81
C PHE A 349 29.79 5.06 -15.75
N GLY A 350 30.70 4.39 -15.06
CA GLY A 350 32.12 4.73 -14.98
C GLY A 350 32.45 5.97 -14.14
N ALA A 351 31.49 6.52 -13.41
CA ALA A 351 31.65 7.68 -12.54
C ALA A 351 30.55 7.71 -11.48
N HIS A 352 30.81 8.44 -10.39
CA HIS A 352 29.82 8.69 -9.34
C HIS A 352 28.58 9.37 -9.92
N HIS A 353 27.40 9.07 -9.35
CA HIS A 353 26.12 9.48 -9.93
C HIS A 353 26.00 11.00 -10.16
N PHE A 354 26.43 11.81 -9.19
CA PHE A 354 26.41 13.27 -9.31
C PHE A 354 27.34 13.79 -10.41
N ASP A 355 28.49 13.15 -10.63
CA ASP A 355 29.44 13.53 -11.67
C ASP A 355 28.96 13.11 -13.05
N HIS A 356 28.27 11.96 -13.14
CA HIS A 356 27.64 11.51 -14.36
C HIS A 356 26.53 12.47 -14.79
N PHE A 357 25.63 12.85 -13.87
CA PHE A 357 24.54 13.79 -14.16
C PHE A 357 25.07 15.18 -14.53
N ALA A 358 26.08 15.69 -13.84
CA ALA A 358 26.65 17.01 -14.13
C ALA A 358 27.27 17.15 -15.54
N ARG A 359 27.55 16.04 -16.23
CA ARG A 359 28.08 16.04 -17.61
C ARG A 359 26.99 16.20 -18.67
N ASP A 360 25.74 15.98 -18.31
CA ASP A 360 24.58 16.05 -19.21
C ASP A 360 23.51 16.99 -18.60
N PRO A 361 23.38 18.22 -19.12
CA PRO A 361 22.43 19.19 -18.59
C PRO A 361 20.97 18.71 -18.55
N GLU A 362 20.54 17.91 -19.53
CA GLU A 362 19.16 17.40 -19.58
C GLU A 362 18.94 16.37 -18.46
N LEU A 363 19.93 15.53 -18.21
CA LEU A 363 19.88 14.53 -17.16
C LEU A 363 20.00 15.15 -15.76
N ALA A 364 20.83 16.19 -15.59
CA ALA A 364 20.90 16.97 -14.37
C ALA A 364 19.54 17.64 -14.06
N GLU A 365 18.92 18.27 -15.06
CA GLU A 365 17.59 18.88 -14.89
C GLU A 365 16.53 17.82 -14.56
N LEU A 366 16.57 16.66 -15.21
CA LEU A 366 15.67 15.55 -14.91
C LEU A 366 15.82 15.08 -13.46
N PHE A 367 17.06 14.96 -12.96
CA PHE A 367 17.33 14.59 -11.57
C PHE A 367 16.78 15.63 -10.59
N ASP A 368 17.07 16.91 -10.82
CA ASP A 368 16.59 18.01 -9.96
C ASP A 368 15.06 18.02 -9.90
N ARG A 369 14.39 17.90 -11.05
CA ARG A 369 12.92 17.80 -11.13
C ARG A 369 12.38 16.54 -10.46
N SER A 370 13.09 15.42 -10.53
CA SER A 370 12.71 14.18 -9.84
C SER A 370 12.79 14.34 -8.33
N MET A 371 13.83 15.01 -7.83
CA MET A 371 13.98 15.30 -6.41
C MET A 371 12.89 16.24 -5.91
N ALA A 372 12.46 17.20 -6.73
CA ALA A 372 11.35 18.10 -6.43
C ALA A 372 9.97 17.41 -6.45
N ALA A 373 9.77 16.37 -7.27
CA ALA A 373 8.49 15.63 -7.32
C ALA A 373 8.11 14.97 -5.97
N SER A 374 9.08 14.75 -5.08
CA SER A 374 8.85 14.26 -3.71
C SER A 374 8.48 15.37 -2.71
N ALA A 375 8.19 16.59 -3.16
CA ALA A 375 7.99 17.75 -2.28
C ALA A 375 6.83 17.65 -1.28
N ARG A 376 5.89 16.70 -1.44
CA ARG A 376 4.87 16.42 -0.42
C ARG A 376 5.48 15.96 0.91
N MET A 377 6.65 15.32 0.87
CA MET A 377 7.41 14.97 2.06
C MET A 377 7.71 16.21 2.92
N PHE A 378 7.89 17.37 2.29
CA PHE A 378 8.27 18.61 2.96
C PHE A 378 7.09 19.43 3.49
N GLU A 379 5.85 19.10 3.14
CA GLU A 379 4.68 19.89 3.48
C GLU A 379 4.53 20.13 5.00
N PRO A 380 4.71 19.12 5.87
CA PRO A 380 4.66 19.35 7.32
C PRO A 380 5.87 20.14 7.85
N LEU A 381 7.02 20.12 7.16
CA LEU A 381 8.23 20.81 7.63
C LEU A 381 8.02 22.33 7.72
N VAL A 382 7.20 22.88 6.81
CA VAL A 382 6.85 24.30 6.81
C VAL A 382 6.14 24.71 8.11
N ALA A 383 5.36 23.82 8.71
CA ALA A 383 4.67 24.03 9.98
C ALA A 383 5.45 23.53 11.19
N HIS A 384 6.67 23.01 11.01
CA HIS A 384 7.46 22.46 12.10
C HIS A 384 7.71 23.49 13.21
N PRO A 385 7.63 23.13 14.50
CA PRO A 385 7.76 24.07 15.62
C PRO A 385 9.01 24.95 15.57
N VAL A 386 10.15 24.41 15.13
CA VAL A 386 11.41 25.17 14.96
C VAL A 386 11.27 26.25 13.88
N VAL A 387 10.67 25.93 12.74
CA VAL A 387 10.49 26.88 11.62
C VAL A 387 9.49 27.96 12.01
N THR A 388 8.38 27.59 12.63
CA THR A 388 7.34 28.54 13.07
C THR A 388 7.82 29.43 14.23
N ALA A 389 8.62 28.91 15.16
CA ALA A 389 9.25 29.71 16.21
C ALA A 389 10.22 30.74 15.64
N ALA A 390 11.08 30.35 14.69
CA ALA A 390 11.95 31.29 13.99
C ALA A 390 11.16 32.39 13.25
N ALA A 391 10.06 32.01 12.57
CA ALA A 391 9.18 32.96 11.89
C ALA A 391 8.45 33.91 12.86
N GLY A 392 7.98 33.40 13.99
CA GLY A 392 7.29 34.18 15.03
C GLY A 392 8.23 35.17 15.75
N ALA A 393 9.46 34.74 16.05
CA ALA A 393 10.48 35.60 16.65
C ALA A 393 10.90 36.76 15.73
N ALA A 394 10.86 36.56 14.40
CA ALA A 394 11.06 37.65 13.44
C ALA A 394 9.95 38.71 13.50
N GLY A 395 8.79 38.39 14.09
CA GLY A 395 7.65 39.29 14.20
C GLY A 395 7.57 40.15 15.46
N ALA A 396 8.13 39.69 16.58
CA ALA A 396 8.09 40.42 17.84
C ALA A 396 8.97 41.69 17.84
N ALA A 397 9.96 41.77 16.94
CA ALA A 397 10.85 42.93 16.81
C ALA A 397 10.19 44.18 16.19
N GLY A 398 8.97 44.06 15.63
CA GLY A 398 8.23 45.18 15.02
C GLY A 398 7.17 45.84 15.91
N ALA A 399 6.99 45.37 17.15
CA ALA A 399 5.91 45.82 18.05
C ALA A 399 6.39 46.18 19.47
N ALA A 400 7.68 46.45 19.66
CA ALA A 400 8.21 46.93 20.93
C ALA A 400 8.35 48.46 20.90
N GLY A 401 7.45 49.13 21.63
CA GLY A 401 7.60 50.53 22.00
C GLY A 401 8.83 50.73 22.88
N ASP A 402 9.37 51.94 22.75
CA ASP A 402 10.41 52.60 23.53
C ASP A 402 10.51 52.14 24.99
N ASN A 403 11.40 51.19 25.27
CA ASN A 403 12.00 50.95 26.58
C ASN A 403 13.28 50.13 26.38
N GLY A 404 14.42 50.81 26.53
CA GLY A 404 15.74 50.23 26.33
C GLY A 404 16.11 49.25 27.44
N ASP A 405 16.07 47.95 27.13
CA ASP A 405 17.08 47.00 27.61
C ASP A 405 17.30 45.82 26.62
N THR A 406 18.46 45.92 26.00
CA THR A 406 19.35 45.03 25.22
C THR A 406 18.97 43.59 24.82
N GLY A 407 19.05 43.29 23.50
CA GLY A 407 19.56 41.99 23.03
C GLY A 407 19.16 41.51 21.61
N ASN A 408 17.93 41.75 21.15
CA ASN A 408 17.45 41.19 19.88
C ASN A 408 17.13 42.31 18.89
N THR A 409 18.16 42.81 18.22
CA THR A 409 18.00 43.72 17.07
C THR A 409 17.09 43.05 16.04
N GLY A 410 16.15 43.80 15.45
CA GLY A 410 15.17 43.32 14.45
C GLY A 410 15.74 42.86 13.11
N ALA A 411 16.82 42.09 13.14
CA ALA A 411 17.38 41.39 12.00
C ALA A 411 16.43 40.24 11.59
N PRO A 412 16.25 40.02 10.28
CA PRO A 412 15.45 38.91 9.81
C PRO A 412 16.06 37.58 10.25
N ARG A 413 15.20 36.65 10.65
CA ARG A 413 15.61 35.28 10.97
C ARG A 413 15.91 34.51 9.69
N THR A 414 16.98 33.73 9.71
CA THR A 414 17.57 33.14 8.50
C THR A 414 17.55 31.61 8.56
N VAL A 415 17.02 30.99 7.50
CA VAL A 415 17.10 29.54 7.26
C VAL A 415 18.24 29.26 6.30
N VAL A 416 19.18 28.41 6.71
CA VAL A 416 20.31 27.97 5.88
C VAL A 416 20.01 26.56 5.37
N ASP A 417 19.76 26.42 4.08
CA ASP A 417 19.55 25.14 3.40
C ASP A 417 20.88 24.64 2.82
N VAL A 418 21.44 23.60 3.43
CA VAL A 418 22.78 23.06 3.13
C VAL A 418 22.63 21.91 2.12
N ALA A 419 23.20 22.06 0.93
CA ALA A 419 22.93 21.20 -0.23
C ALA A 419 21.42 21.14 -0.55
N GLY A 420 20.80 22.33 -0.63
CA GLY A 420 19.36 22.49 -0.82
C GLY A 420 18.83 22.14 -2.22
N GLY A 421 19.69 21.63 -3.11
CA GLY A 421 19.32 21.31 -4.48
C GLY A 421 18.76 22.53 -5.23
N ASN A 422 17.66 22.33 -5.96
CA ASN A 422 16.95 23.40 -6.67
C ASN A 422 16.16 24.37 -5.76
N GLY A 423 16.29 24.27 -4.43
CA GLY A 423 15.67 25.20 -3.49
C GLY A 423 14.16 25.00 -3.28
N GLU A 424 13.57 23.90 -3.75
CA GLU A 424 12.13 23.61 -3.58
C GLU A 424 11.69 23.66 -2.11
N LEU A 425 12.49 23.08 -1.21
CA LEU A 425 12.18 23.08 0.22
C LEU A 425 12.26 24.49 0.83
N LEU A 426 13.38 25.17 0.62
CA LEU A 426 13.56 26.55 1.08
C LEU A 426 12.46 27.47 0.54
N GLY A 427 12.09 27.34 -0.74
CA GLY A 427 11.04 28.13 -1.38
C GLY A 427 9.68 27.96 -0.70
N ARG A 428 9.33 26.74 -0.30
CA ARG A 428 8.09 26.46 0.46
C ARG A 428 8.11 27.12 1.84
N ILE A 429 9.22 27.01 2.56
CA ILE A 429 9.40 27.66 3.87
C ILE A 429 9.25 29.17 3.74
N LEU A 430 9.97 29.78 2.79
CA LEU A 430 9.96 31.23 2.58
C LEU A 430 8.60 31.74 2.08
N THR A 431 7.88 30.96 1.28
CA THR A 431 6.53 31.33 0.80
C THR A 431 5.53 31.36 1.95
N ALA A 432 5.57 30.37 2.84
CA ALA A 432 4.65 30.30 3.99
C ALA A 432 5.01 31.30 5.11
N HIS A 433 6.28 31.68 5.21
CA HIS A 433 6.80 32.58 6.24
C HIS A 433 7.49 33.81 5.63
N PRO A 434 6.74 34.86 5.26
CA PRO A 434 7.28 36.02 4.54
C PRO A 434 8.38 36.81 5.26
N ARG A 435 8.50 36.63 6.59
CA ARG A 435 9.49 37.31 7.44
C ARG A 435 10.83 36.56 7.53
N LEU A 436 10.86 35.29 7.12
CA LEU A 436 12.11 34.53 7.04
C LEU A 436 12.91 34.94 5.81
N HIS A 437 14.22 34.88 5.95
CA HIS A 437 15.19 34.96 4.86
C HIS A 437 15.88 33.60 4.68
N GLY A 438 16.38 33.36 3.48
CA GLY A 438 17.03 32.11 3.11
C GLY A 438 18.49 32.29 2.75
N VAL A 439 19.30 31.29 3.03
CA VAL A 439 20.61 31.08 2.41
C VAL A 439 20.63 29.67 1.83
N LEU A 440 20.87 29.53 0.53
CA LEU A 440 21.00 28.24 -0.13
C LEU A 440 22.47 28.00 -0.48
N LEU A 441 23.05 26.93 0.08
CA LEU A 441 24.40 26.47 -0.25
C LEU A 441 24.29 25.29 -1.22
N GLU A 442 24.90 25.41 -2.39
CA GLU A 442 24.97 24.32 -3.38
C GLU A 442 26.18 24.47 -4.32
N ARG A 443 26.41 23.45 -5.15
CA ARG A 443 27.41 23.46 -6.22
C ARG A 443 27.05 24.48 -7.30
N PRO A 444 28.05 24.98 -8.07
CA PRO A 444 27.84 26.08 -9.02
C PRO A 444 26.67 25.88 -10.00
N HIS A 445 26.54 24.69 -10.60
CA HIS A 445 25.52 24.41 -11.60
C HIS A 445 24.10 24.31 -11.01
N VAL A 446 23.99 23.87 -9.75
CA VAL A 446 22.70 23.70 -9.06
C VAL A 446 22.19 25.04 -8.52
N VAL A 447 23.09 25.90 -8.03
CA VAL A 447 22.74 27.25 -7.53
C VAL A 447 22.01 28.08 -8.59
N GLU A 448 22.43 28.02 -9.85
CA GLU A 448 21.76 28.75 -10.93
C GLU A 448 20.35 28.23 -11.20
N ALA A 449 20.11 26.92 -11.08
CA ALA A 449 18.77 26.35 -11.17
C ALA A 449 17.90 26.78 -9.98
N ALA A 450 18.46 26.75 -8.76
CA ALA A 450 17.79 27.18 -7.55
C ALA A 450 17.39 28.66 -7.59
N ARG A 451 18.27 29.53 -8.12
CA ARG A 451 17.97 30.95 -8.29
C ARG A 451 16.76 31.16 -9.19
N ARG A 452 16.71 30.51 -10.36
CA ARG A 452 15.56 30.61 -11.27
C ARG A 452 14.27 30.14 -10.61
N ALA A 453 14.30 29.02 -9.89
CA ALA A 453 13.12 28.47 -9.22
C ALA A 453 12.60 29.40 -8.10
N LEU A 454 13.50 29.89 -7.24
CA LEU A 454 13.15 30.77 -6.12
C LEU A 454 12.74 32.17 -6.56
N ASP A 455 13.32 32.69 -7.65
CA ASP A 455 12.88 33.94 -8.29
C ASP A 455 11.46 33.79 -8.84
N ALA A 456 11.17 32.69 -9.55
CA ALA A 456 9.84 32.39 -10.07
C ALA A 456 8.78 32.23 -8.95
N ALA A 457 9.18 31.74 -7.78
CA ALA A 457 8.35 31.66 -6.58
C ALA A 457 8.24 33.00 -5.80
N GLY A 458 8.87 34.09 -6.25
CA GLY A 458 8.87 35.39 -5.58
C GLY A 458 9.68 35.42 -4.28
N CYS A 459 10.53 34.41 -4.04
CA CYS A 459 11.35 34.29 -2.82
C CYS A 459 12.78 34.80 -3.00
N GLY A 460 13.25 34.95 -4.24
CA GLY A 460 14.65 35.28 -4.55
C GLY A 460 15.20 36.54 -3.88
N VAL A 461 14.39 37.59 -3.73
CA VAL A 461 14.81 38.83 -3.05
C VAL A 461 15.12 38.65 -1.56
N ARG A 462 14.64 37.56 -0.95
CA ARG A 462 14.91 37.18 0.45
C ARG A 462 15.92 36.04 0.56
N CYS A 463 16.48 35.59 -0.56
CA CYS A 463 17.38 34.45 -0.60
C CYS A 463 18.78 34.88 -1.04
N ARG A 464 19.79 34.54 -0.22
CA ARG A 464 21.18 34.60 -0.63
C ARG A 464 21.60 33.23 -1.17
N TYR A 465 22.38 33.25 -2.23
CA TYR A 465 22.90 32.04 -2.86
C TYR A 465 24.41 31.95 -2.59
N GLN A 466 24.85 30.83 -2.02
CA GLN A 466 26.26 30.54 -1.75
C GLN A 466 26.69 29.37 -2.63
N VAL A 467 27.69 29.61 -3.46
CA VAL A 467 28.39 28.53 -4.18
C VAL A 467 29.45 27.95 -3.25
N GLY A 468 29.47 26.64 -3.08
CA GLY A 468 30.46 25.95 -2.24
C GLY A 468 30.15 24.47 -2.04
N ASP A 469 30.92 23.83 -1.16
CA ASP A 469 30.69 22.46 -0.66
C ASP A 469 30.40 22.51 0.85
N PHE A 470 30.22 21.36 1.49
CA PHE A 470 29.98 21.23 2.92
C PHE A 470 31.06 21.83 3.83
N ALA A 471 32.21 22.25 3.29
CA ALA A 471 33.22 23.02 4.04
C ALA A 471 32.83 24.50 4.22
N ASP A 472 31.97 25.03 3.35
CA ASP A 472 31.63 26.45 3.20
C ASP A 472 30.29 26.81 3.85
N VAL A 473 29.83 26.03 4.84
CA VAL A 473 28.52 26.23 5.49
C VAL A 473 28.42 27.66 6.04
N PRO A 474 27.46 28.48 5.56
CA PRO A 474 27.31 29.87 5.96
C PRO A 474 27.01 30.01 7.46
N ALA A 475 27.75 30.87 8.16
CA ALA A 475 27.51 31.15 9.57
C ALA A 475 26.32 32.11 9.79
N GLY A 476 25.80 32.14 11.02
CA GLY A 476 24.83 33.14 11.47
C GLY A 476 23.36 32.83 11.15
N GLY A 477 23.05 31.65 10.62
CA GLY A 477 21.67 31.17 10.50
C GLY A 477 21.01 30.85 11.85
N ASP A 478 19.68 30.89 11.89
CA ASP A 478 18.87 30.49 13.05
C ASP A 478 18.39 29.05 12.95
N VAL A 479 18.11 28.59 11.72
CA VAL A 479 17.71 27.21 11.42
C VAL A 479 18.57 26.71 10.27
N TYR A 480 19.25 25.60 10.47
CA TYR A 480 19.98 24.89 9.42
C TYR A 480 19.19 23.67 9.00
N VAL A 481 19.17 23.39 7.70
CA VAL A 481 18.45 22.26 7.14
C VAL A 481 19.41 21.42 6.31
N LEU A 482 19.38 20.10 6.54
CA LEU A 482 20.01 19.08 5.69
C LEU A 482 18.89 18.13 5.26
N SER A 483 18.46 18.20 4.00
CA SER A 483 17.31 17.44 3.52
C SER A 483 17.73 16.44 2.46
N ARG A 484 17.64 15.13 2.79
CA ARG A 484 18.10 14.03 1.92
C ARG A 484 19.54 14.24 1.48
N VAL A 485 20.42 14.43 2.47
CA VAL A 485 21.84 14.72 2.25
C VAL A 485 22.69 13.64 2.89
N LEU A 486 22.49 13.36 4.17
CA LEU A 486 23.34 12.43 4.92
C LEU A 486 23.16 10.99 4.46
N HIS A 487 22.01 10.65 3.88
CA HIS A 487 21.80 9.32 3.33
C HIS A 487 22.65 9.01 2.08
N ASP A 488 23.22 10.02 1.41
CA ASP A 488 24.08 9.83 0.24
C ASP A 488 25.52 9.43 0.63
N TRP A 489 25.88 9.60 1.90
CA TRP A 489 27.27 9.54 2.35
C TRP A 489 27.51 8.44 3.38
N ASP A 490 28.77 8.02 3.49
CA ASP A 490 29.25 7.19 4.59
C ASP A 490 29.30 7.96 5.92
N ASP A 491 29.57 7.23 7.01
CA ASP A 491 29.57 7.81 8.35
C ASP A 491 30.68 8.84 8.57
N ASP A 492 31.85 8.68 7.95
CA ASP A 492 32.97 9.60 8.12
C ASP A 492 32.69 10.94 7.45
N ARG A 493 32.11 10.91 6.25
CA ARG A 493 31.67 12.10 5.55
C ARG A 493 30.47 12.74 6.25
N CYS A 494 29.50 11.96 6.75
CA CYS A 494 28.41 12.47 7.59
C CYS A 494 28.94 13.24 8.81
N ARG A 495 29.92 12.67 9.54
CA ARG A 495 30.57 13.37 10.67
C ARG A 495 31.21 14.68 10.24
N ALA A 496 31.91 14.69 9.11
CA ALA A 496 32.54 15.91 8.59
C ALA A 496 31.51 17.01 8.26
N ILE A 497 30.42 16.64 7.57
CA ILE A 497 29.31 17.55 7.24
C ILE A 497 28.69 18.13 8.52
N LEU A 498 28.33 17.26 9.46
CA LEU A 498 27.70 17.67 10.72
C LEU A 498 28.61 18.57 11.56
N ARG A 499 29.93 18.31 11.61
CA ARG A 499 30.90 19.18 12.30
C ARG A 499 30.98 20.57 11.66
N ASN A 500 30.93 20.66 10.33
CA ASN A 500 30.94 21.95 9.64
C ASN A 500 29.66 22.74 9.93
N CYS A 501 28.49 22.07 9.94
CA CYS A 501 27.24 22.68 10.40
C CYS A 501 27.34 23.16 11.85
N ALA A 502 27.80 22.31 12.76
CA ALA A 502 27.97 22.67 14.18
C ALA A 502 28.93 23.86 14.35
N ARG A 503 30.00 23.97 13.55
CA ARG A 503 30.91 25.12 13.59
C ARG A 503 30.23 26.42 13.14
N ALA A 504 29.40 26.37 12.10
CA ALA A 504 28.71 27.54 11.54
C ALA A 504 27.50 28.00 12.39
N MET A 505 26.86 27.07 13.10
CA MET A 505 25.70 27.32 13.95
C MET A 505 26.05 28.20 15.16
N PRO A 506 25.35 29.33 15.40
CA PRO A 506 25.40 29.99 16.70
C PRO A 506 24.75 29.12 17.79
N PRO A 507 25.00 29.38 19.10
CA PRO A 507 24.50 28.55 20.19
C PRO A 507 22.98 28.37 20.24
N HIS A 508 22.22 29.35 19.74
CA HIS A 508 20.76 29.32 19.72
C HIS A 508 20.17 28.61 18.49
N ALA A 509 20.99 28.24 17.50
CA ALA A 509 20.49 27.69 16.25
C ALA A 509 20.03 26.24 16.37
N ASP A 510 19.03 25.91 15.57
CA ASP A 510 18.48 24.57 15.41
C ASP A 510 18.98 23.94 14.11
N LEU A 511 19.26 22.64 14.14
CA LEU A 511 19.53 21.84 12.93
C LEU A 511 18.36 20.87 12.71
N LEU A 512 17.79 20.89 11.52
CA LEU A 512 16.75 19.96 11.07
C LEU A 512 17.36 19.05 9.99
N VAL A 513 17.46 17.76 10.29
CA VAL A 513 17.86 16.74 9.33
C VAL A 513 16.62 16.00 8.85
N VAL A 514 16.34 16.05 7.55
CA VAL A 514 15.16 15.43 6.94
C VAL A 514 15.60 14.19 6.16
N GLU A 515 15.30 13.01 6.70
CA GLU A 515 15.78 11.73 6.18
C GLU A 515 14.72 10.64 6.37
N ARG A 516 14.92 9.47 5.73
CA ARG A 516 14.16 8.27 6.09
C ARG A 516 14.89 7.55 7.21
N VAL A 517 14.15 7.17 8.24
CA VAL A 517 14.73 6.51 9.42
C VAL A 517 14.33 5.04 9.41
N LEU A 518 15.33 4.15 9.48
CA LEU A 518 15.10 2.72 9.51
C LEU A 518 14.33 2.30 10.78
N PRO A 519 13.27 1.47 10.65
CA PRO A 519 12.59 0.89 11.81
C PRO A 519 13.49 -0.13 12.51
N THR A 520 13.36 -0.23 13.83
CA THR A 520 14.12 -1.19 14.66
C THR A 520 13.31 -2.42 15.06
N ASP A 521 12.00 -2.40 14.83
CA ASP A 521 11.03 -3.45 15.20
C ASP A 521 10.73 -4.44 14.07
N GLY A 522 11.39 -4.28 12.91
CA GLY A 522 11.14 -5.10 11.72
C GLY A 522 9.84 -4.78 11.00
N SER A 523 9.16 -3.68 11.35
CA SER A 523 7.96 -3.23 10.62
C SER A 523 8.29 -2.92 9.14
N PRO A 524 7.37 -3.20 8.20
CA PRO A 524 7.54 -2.81 6.82
C PRO A 524 7.68 -1.29 6.69
N SER A 525 8.73 -0.83 6.01
CA SER A 525 8.95 0.59 5.76
C SER A 525 9.57 0.81 4.38
N LEU A 526 9.21 1.93 3.75
CA LEU A 526 9.86 2.43 2.55
C LEU A 526 11.35 2.71 2.79
N ALA A 527 11.77 3.02 4.02
CA ALA A 527 13.16 3.25 4.38
C ALA A 527 14.06 2.06 4.00
N THR A 528 13.61 0.81 4.17
CA THR A 528 14.38 -0.38 3.81
C THR A 528 14.59 -0.52 2.29
N ALA A 529 13.57 -0.20 1.49
CA ALA A 529 13.71 -0.21 0.04
C ALA A 529 14.61 0.94 -0.44
N TRP A 530 14.56 2.09 0.23
CA TRP A 530 15.43 3.22 -0.05
C TRP A 530 16.87 2.98 0.36
N ASP A 531 17.13 2.24 1.44
CA ASP A 531 18.49 1.83 1.82
C ASP A 531 19.16 1.01 0.72
N LEU A 532 18.42 0.06 0.13
CA LEU A 532 18.88 -0.69 -1.04
C LEU A 532 19.16 0.23 -2.25
N HIS A 533 18.29 1.23 -2.47
CA HIS A 533 18.49 2.24 -3.51
C HIS A 533 19.75 3.08 -3.27
N MET A 534 20.00 3.53 -2.04
CA MET A 534 21.19 4.29 -1.66
C MET A 534 22.45 3.47 -1.89
N MET A 535 22.46 2.22 -1.42
CA MET A 535 23.58 1.29 -1.61
C MET A 535 23.89 1.06 -3.09
N CYS A 536 22.86 0.94 -3.94
CA CYS A 536 23.01 0.67 -5.37
C CYS A 536 23.45 1.90 -6.18
N ASN A 537 22.91 3.08 -5.87
CA ASN A 537 23.04 4.27 -6.72
C ASN A 537 24.11 5.25 -6.27
N VAL A 538 24.36 5.39 -4.97
CA VAL A 538 25.22 6.46 -4.43
C VAL A 538 26.28 5.95 -3.44
N GLY A 539 26.13 4.72 -2.94
CA GLY A 539 27.04 4.13 -1.94
C GLY A 539 26.77 4.59 -0.50
N GLY A 540 25.73 5.40 -0.32
CA GLY A 540 25.20 5.84 0.96
C GLY A 540 24.31 4.78 1.63
N ARG A 541 23.57 5.20 2.66
CA ARG A 541 22.69 4.34 3.46
C ARG A 541 21.66 5.13 4.25
N GLU A 542 20.49 4.51 4.44
CA GLU A 542 19.53 4.95 5.46
C GLU A 542 20.00 4.47 6.85
N ARG A 543 19.58 5.16 7.91
CA ARG A 543 20.08 4.89 9.27
C ARG A 543 18.96 4.87 10.30
N THR A 544 19.20 4.20 11.42
CA THR A 544 18.28 4.24 12.57
C THR A 544 18.42 5.55 13.35
N ALA A 545 17.41 5.88 14.16
CA ALA A 545 17.45 7.09 15.00
C ALA A 545 18.68 7.09 15.95
N ASP A 546 18.99 5.95 16.55
CA ASP A 546 20.15 5.79 17.45
C ASP A 546 21.49 5.96 16.72
N HIS A 547 21.54 5.59 15.44
CA HIS A 547 22.73 5.82 14.62
C HIS A 547 22.89 7.31 14.32
N TYR A 548 21.83 8.01 13.91
CA TYR A 548 21.88 9.47 13.76
C TYR A 548 22.24 10.17 15.06
N ALA A 549 21.69 9.75 16.21
CA ALA A 549 22.04 10.30 17.52
C ALA A 549 23.55 10.21 17.81
N ARG A 550 24.19 9.09 17.46
CA ARG A 550 25.65 8.93 17.56
C ARG A 550 26.41 9.86 16.61
N LEU A 551 25.97 9.98 15.36
CA LEU A 551 26.59 10.91 14.39
C LEU A 551 26.47 12.37 14.85
N PHE A 552 25.35 12.76 15.45
CA PHE A 552 25.19 14.08 16.06
C PHE A 552 26.15 14.27 17.23
N ALA A 553 26.22 13.29 18.15
CA ALA A 553 27.12 13.37 19.31
C ALA A 553 28.60 13.50 18.90
N ASP A 554 29.04 12.72 17.90
CA ASP A 554 30.39 12.79 17.32
C ASP A 554 30.73 14.16 16.69
N ALA A 555 29.72 15.00 16.46
CA ALA A 555 29.83 16.34 15.91
C ALA A 555 29.56 17.46 16.93
N GLY A 556 29.39 17.14 18.22
CA GLY A 556 29.06 18.11 19.27
C GLY A 556 27.60 18.58 19.25
N LEU A 557 26.72 17.78 18.64
CA LEU A 557 25.28 18.02 18.57
C LEU A 557 24.51 16.99 19.40
N ALA A 558 23.34 17.37 19.90
CA ALA A 558 22.42 16.48 20.61
C ALA A 558 21.09 16.40 19.84
N LEU A 559 20.60 15.18 19.63
CA LEU A 559 19.25 14.94 19.12
C LEU A 559 18.22 15.34 20.20
N VAL A 560 17.33 16.27 19.85
CA VAL A 560 16.32 16.85 20.75
C VAL A 560 14.97 16.18 20.56
N ASP A 561 14.56 16.01 19.30
CA ASP A 561 13.24 15.47 18.96
C ASP A 561 13.26 14.77 17.60
N ARG A 562 12.25 13.93 17.36
CA ARG A 562 11.97 13.31 16.07
C ARG A 562 10.48 13.43 15.76
N SER A 563 10.15 14.00 14.60
CA SER A 563 8.78 14.09 14.11
C SER A 563 8.60 13.36 12.76
N PRO A 564 7.47 12.65 12.54
CA PRO A 564 7.21 11.92 11.30
C PRO A 564 6.80 12.83 10.14
N LEU A 565 7.13 12.44 8.91
CA LEU A 565 6.71 13.06 7.65
C LEU A 565 6.04 12.01 6.74
N PRO A 566 5.25 12.43 5.73
CA PRO A 566 4.79 11.54 4.67
C PRO A 566 5.92 10.76 4.00
N LEU A 567 5.58 9.62 3.39
CA LEU A 567 6.52 8.76 2.65
C LEU A 567 7.67 8.20 3.51
N ASP A 568 7.36 7.87 4.78
CA ASP A 568 8.29 7.40 5.82
C ASP A 568 9.48 8.33 6.08
N GLY A 569 9.33 9.62 5.74
CA GLY A 569 10.29 10.64 6.13
C GLY A 569 10.22 10.93 7.63
N SER A 570 11.27 11.52 8.17
CA SER A 570 11.32 12.05 9.53
C SER A 570 12.15 13.32 9.56
N VAL A 571 11.77 14.24 10.45
CA VAL A 571 12.62 15.36 10.85
C VAL A 571 13.33 14.94 12.13
N LEU A 572 14.65 14.95 12.11
CA LEU A 572 15.50 14.82 13.27
C LEU A 572 15.95 16.23 13.67
N HIS A 573 15.48 16.69 14.82
CA HIS A 573 15.80 18.01 15.34
C HIS A 573 16.99 17.91 16.29
N ALA A 574 18.10 18.58 15.97
CA ALA A 574 19.31 18.62 16.78
C ALA A 574 19.70 20.05 17.17
N ARG A 575 20.45 20.16 18.28
CA ARG A 575 21.05 21.39 18.80
C ARG A 575 22.51 21.17 19.18
N LYS A 576 23.28 22.24 19.40
CA LYS A 576 24.58 22.12 20.07
C LYS A 576 24.43 21.47 21.44
N ALA A 577 25.29 20.51 21.75
CA ALA A 577 25.33 19.90 23.07
C ALA A 577 25.72 20.96 24.11
N ALA A 578 25.09 20.92 25.29
CA ALA A 578 25.42 21.85 26.38
C ALA A 578 26.87 21.59 26.85
N GLY A 579 27.75 22.58 26.66
CA GLY A 579 29.16 22.52 27.07
C GLY A 579 30.17 22.16 25.96
N ALA A 580 29.76 22.17 24.69
CA ALA A 580 30.64 21.97 23.52
C ALA A 580 31.22 23.28 22.96
#